data_AF-B4JCM9-F1
#
_entry.id   AF-B4JCM9-F1
#
_cell.length_a   1.000
_cell.length_b   1.000
_cell.length_c   1.000
_cell.angle_alpha   90.00
_cell.angle_beta   90.00
_cell.angle_gamma   90.00
#
_symmetry.space_group_name_H-M   'P 1'
#
loop_
_entity.id
_entity.type
_entity.pdbx_description
1 polymer ?
#
loop_
_entity_poly.entity_id
_entity_poly.type
_entity_poly.pdbx_seq_one_letter_code
_entity_poly.pdbx_strand_id
1 'polypeptide(L)'
;MAPSHLFKQFEMMTSPTPPKTDEKRITLVDNKLRSILLESNSKRLLRQQAGLDSSRKRRRPQKVAVPNAYRLQAEYNRNRKQRQLRLKGSLRPLRKQVNTPHPVPNFSALHRRWEQRNRLRQLRSAQQVTEPITPRTLLSSQRFREKWASKQIHWKRQEEQELTHRPNLCSKFFDPWRKRPFVPRITSTIVQTKPFKLRSVERGVLRKKFDMWQMGEQNSREQLETGESTRRWQNEYREARKLTQFKARPNPWKRTKAPAN
;
A
#
# COMPACT_ATOMS: atom_id res chain seq x y z
N MET A 1 -35.87 50.71 9.31
CA MET A 1 -36.15 50.01 10.59
C MET A 1 -35.19 48.85 10.71
N ALA A 2 -34.20 48.98 11.59
CA ALA A 2 -33.32 47.90 12.00
C ALA A 2 -34.00 47.07 13.11
N PRO A 3 -33.53 45.84 13.33
CA PRO A 3 -33.19 45.47 14.70
C PRO A 3 -31.76 44.94 14.80
N SER A 4 -31.04 45.60 15.69
CA SER A 4 -29.76 45.24 16.29
C SER A 4 -29.88 44.04 17.24
N HIS A 5 -28.71 43.55 17.64
CA HIS A 5 -28.43 42.63 18.75
C HIS A 5 -28.64 41.14 18.49
N LEU A 6 -27.51 40.45 18.31
CA LEU A 6 -27.16 39.27 19.12
C LEU A 6 -25.65 39.05 19.03
N PHE A 7 -24.92 39.93 19.72
CA PHE A 7 -23.58 39.65 20.21
C PHE A 7 -23.74 38.61 21.33
N LYS A 8 -23.31 37.36 21.09
CA LYS A 8 -23.07 36.41 22.18
C LYS A 8 -21.57 36.17 22.25
N GLN A 9 -20.97 36.85 23.22
CA GLN A 9 -19.65 36.56 23.75
C GLN A 9 -19.64 35.09 24.19
N PHE A 10 -18.80 34.27 23.57
CA PHE A 10 -18.37 33.02 24.18
C PHE A 10 -16.95 33.24 24.69
N GLU A 11 -16.89 33.34 26.02
CA GLU A 11 -15.68 33.47 26.80
C GLU A 11 -14.71 32.33 26.55
N MET A 12 -13.44 32.71 26.69
CA MET A 12 -12.28 31.87 26.63
C MET A 12 -12.31 30.85 27.78
N MET A 13 -12.37 29.57 27.45
CA MET A 13 -11.96 28.48 28.33
C MET A 13 -10.82 27.75 27.62
N THR A 14 -9.60 28.28 27.77
CA THR A 14 -8.38 27.55 27.45
C THR A 14 -8.23 26.43 28.47
N SER A 15 -8.40 25.19 28.05
CA SER A 15 -8.04 24.03 28.86
C SER A 15 -6.51 24.01 29.09
N PRO A 16 -6.05 23.75 30.32
CA PRO A 16 -4.63 23.53 30.55
C PRO A 16 -4.21 22.21 29.88
N THR A 17 -3.25 22.30 28.96
CA THR A 17 -2.60 21.13 28.36
C THR A 17 -1.94 20.28 29.45
N PRO A 18 -2.06 18.94 29.41
CA PRO A 18 -1.41 18.09 30.39
C PRO A 18 0.11 18.24 30.34
N PRO A 19 0.82 18.12 31.48
CA PRO A 19 2.27 18.27 31.54
C PRO A 19 2.98 17.18 30.72
N LYS A 20 4.10 17.57 30.09
CA LYS A 20 5.00 16.76 29.26
C LYS A 20 5.60 15.57 30.04
N THR A 21 4.83 14.52 30.26
CA THR A 21 5.29 13.25 30.86
C THR A 21 5.97 12.34 29.84
N ASP A 22 5.68 12.52 28.56
CA ASP A 22 6.14 11.60 27.51
C ASP A 22 7.64 11.76 27.20
N GLU A 23 8.18 12.98 27.27
CA GLU A 23 9.63 13.23 27.13
C GLU A 23 10.43 12.52 28.23
N LYS A 24 9.91 12.49 29.46
CA LYS A 24 10.52 11.76 30.59
C LYS A 24 10.44 10.24 30.40
N ARG A 25 9.37 9.74 29.77
CA ARG A 25 9.19 8.31 29.52
C ARG A 25 10.10 7.80 28.40
N ILE A 26 10.28 8.60 27.34
CA ILE A 26 11.16 8.28 26.21
C ILE A 26 12.63 8.26 26.67
N THR A 27 13.05 9.24 27.47
CA THR A 27 14.41 9.28 28.02
C THR A 27 14.69 8.14 29.01
N LEU A 28 13.69 7.70 29.79
CA LEU A 28 13.80 6.54 30.68
C LEU A 28 13.99 5.21 29.91
N VAL A 29 13.26 5.03 28.81
CA VAL A 29 13.38 3.84 27.96
C VAL A 29 14.75 3.80 27.29
N ASP A 30 15.24 4.94 26.78
CA ASP A 30 16.57 5.02 26.16
C ASP A 30 17.70 4.75 27.15
N ASN A 31 17.60 5.25 28.39
CA ASN A 31 18.59 4.98 29.42
C ASN A 31 18.61 3.49 29.81
N LYS A 32 17.45 2.83 29.88
CA LYS A 32 17.34 1.39 30.15
C LYS A 32 17.90 0.54 29.00
N LEU A 33 17.71 0.96 27.75
CA LEU A 33 18.30 0.28 26.59
C LEU A 33 19.83 0.47 26.54
N ARG A 34 20.33 1.66 26.88
CA ARG A 34 21.77 1.93 27.00
C ARG A 34 22.42 1.11 28.11
N SER A 35 21.76 0.94 29.26
CA SER A 35 22.30 0.11 30.34
C SER A 35 22.38 -1.37 29.94
N ILE A 36 21.36 -1.92 29.27
CA ILE A 36 21.35 -3.31 28.77
C ILE A 36 22.49 -3.54 27.75
N LEU A 37 22.73 -2.59 26.85
CA LEU A 37 23.82 -2.67 25.87
C LEU A 37 25.20 -2.61 26.54
N LEU A 38 25.37 -1.78 27.58
CA LEU A 38 26.62 -1.71 28.35
C LEU A 38 26.84 -2.95 29.23
N GLU A 39 25.77 -3.54 29.78
CA GLU A 39 25.82 -4.77 30.56
C GLU A 39 26.20 -5.99 29.70
N SER A 40 25.73 -6.01 28.44
CA SER A 40 26.09 -7.06 27.47
C SER A 40 27.55 -7.02 27.01
N ASN A 41 28.22 -5.87 27.12
CA ASN A 41 29.60 -5.69 26.68
C ASN A 41 30.64 -5.72 27.81
N SER A 42 30.27 -5.41 29.06
CA SER A 42 31.28 -5.14 30.10
C SER A 42 31.66 -6.31 30.97
N LYS A 43 30.88 -7.41 31.06
CA LYS A 43 31.24 -8.50 31.99
C LYS A 43 30.81 -9.88 31.51
N ARG A 44 31.69 -10.53 30.72
CA ARG A 44 31.94 -11.97 30.93
C ARG A 44 32.53 -12.11 32.33
N LEU A 45 31.67 -12.17 33.35
CA LEU A 45 32.05 -12.73 34.65
C LEU A 45 32.38 -14.20 34.39
N LEU A 46 33.66 -14.48 34.11
CA LEU A 46 34.22 -15.82 34.28
C LEU A 46 34.12 -16.14 35.76
N ARG A 47 32.97 -16.69 36.18
CA ARG A 47 32.88 -17.44 37.41
C ARG A 47 33.71 -18.69 37.18
N GLN A 48 34.97 -18.65 37.59
CA GLN A 48 35.81 -19.85 37.62
C GLN A 48 35.19 -20.80 38.65
N GLN A 49 34.71 -21.93 38.16
CA GLN A 49 34.24 -23.01 39.01
C GLN A 49 35.47 -23.66 39.64
N ALA A 50 35.54 -23.69 40.97
CA ALA A 50 36.59 -24.43 41.68
C ALA A 50 36.48 -25.92 41.35
N GLY A 51 37.61 -26.57 41.03
CA GLY A 51 37.70 -28.02 40.78
C GLY A 51 37.97 -28.45 39.33
N LEU A 52 38.63 -27.62 38.50
CA LEU A 52 39.11 -28.09 37.18
C LEU A 52 40.55 -28.58 37.29
N ASP A 53 40.70 -29.80 37.81
CA ASP A 53 41.97 -30.51 37.91
C ASP A 53 42.59 -30.75 36.53
N SER A 54 43.91 -30.62 36.52
CA SER A 54 44.81 -30.66 35.40
C SER A 54 44.83 -32.02 34.69
N SER A 55 43.98 -32.21 33.70
CA SER A 55 44.19 -33.22 32.65
C SER A 55 43.75 -32.72 31.28
N ARG A 56 44.27 -31.54 30.91
CA ARG A 56 43.99 -30.94 29.60
C ARG A 56 44.78 -31.64 28.50
N LYS A 57 44.31 -32.83 28.08
CA LYS A 57 44.62 -33.37 26.75
C LYS A 57 44.31 -32.25 25.75
N ARG A 58 45.33 -31.74 25.07
CA ARG A 58 45.21 -30.72 24.01
C ARG A 58 44.37 -31.31 22.87
N ARG A 59 43.04 -31.22 22.98
CA ARG A 59 42.16 -31.41 21.84
C ARG A 59 42.42 -30.23 20.91
N ARG A 60 42.88 -30.54 19.69
CA ARG A 60 43.03 -29.57 18.60
C ARG A 60 41.75 -28.73 18.54
N PRO A 61 41.83 -27.40 18.36
CA PRO A 61 40.63 -26.58 18.24
C PRO A 61 39.80 -27.14 17.09
N GLN A 62 38.66 -27.75 17.40
CA GLN A 62 37.66 -28.03 16.38
C GLN A 62 37.28 -26.66 15.84
N LYS A 63 37.54 -26.44 14.55
CA LYS A 63 37.09 -25.24 13.85
C LYS A 63 35.60 -25.14 14.10
N VAL A 64 35.20 -24.17 14.93
CA VAL A 64 33.79 -23.86 15.14
C VAL A 64 33.29 -23.49 13.74
N ALA A 65 32.48 -24.35 13.15
CA ALA A 65 31.90 -24.10 11.85
C ALA A 65 31.03 -22.85 11.99
N VAL A 66 31.57 -21.71 11.56
CA VAL A 66 30.86 -20.44 11.52
C VAL A 66 29.56 -20.72 10.77
N PRO A 67 28.38 -20.47 11.37
CA PRO A 67 27.11 -20.68 10.70
C PRO A 67 27.18 -19.93 9.38
N ASN A 68 26.90 -20.63 8.29
CA ASN A 68 27.08 -20.11 6.93
C ASN A 68 25.95 -19.12 6.59
N ALA A 69 25.87 -18.02 7.35
CA ALA A 69 24.84 -16.99 7.26
C ALA A 69 24.78 -16.38 5.84
N TYR A 70 25.92 -16.36 5.13
CA TYR A 70 26.01 -15.93 3.74
C TYR A 70 25.30 -16.87 2.76
N ARG A 71 25.29 -18.19 3.00
CA ARG A 71 24.49 -19.13 2.17
C ARG A 71 22.99 -18.91 2.37
N LEU A 72 22.55 -18.66 3.60
CA LEU A 72 21.15 -18.34 3.90
C LEU A 72 20.70 -17.03 3.27
N GLN A 73 21.56 -15.99 3.29
CA GLN A 73 21.30 -14.73 2.61
C GLN A 73 21.12 -14.93 1.09
N ALA A 74 21.94 -15.80 0.48
CA ALA A 74 21.86 -16.12 -0.94
C ALA A 74 20.57 -16.87 -1.29
N GLU A 75 20.18 -17.87 -0.51
CA GLU A 75 18.92 -18.61 -0.68
C GLU A 75 17.69 -17.71 -0.46
N TYR A 76 17.70 -16.89 0.58
CA TYR A 76 16.64 -15.91 0.85
C TYR A 76 16.47 -14.94 -0.32
N ASN A 77 17.58 -14.38 -0.83
CA ASN A 77 17.56 -13.46 -1.95
C ASN A 77 17.10 -14.14 -3.25
N ARG A 78 17.48 -15.40 -3.49
CA ARG A 78 17.01 -16.22 -4.61
C ARG A 78 15.50 -16.42 -4.53
N ASN A 79 14.99 -16.86 -3.38
CA ASN A 79 13.56 -17.09 -3.15
C ASN A 79 12.75 -15.79 -3.27
N ARG A 80 13.28 -14.68 -2.75
CA ARG A 80 12.67 -13.35 -2.88
C ARG A 80 12.59 -12.90 -4.35
N LYS A 81 13.67 -13.05 -5.13
CA LYS A 81 13.67 -12.73 -6.57
C LYS A 81 12.70 -13.61 -7.35
N GLN A 82 12.66 -14.91 -7.06
CA GLN A 82 11.76 -15.85 -7.73
C GLN A 82 10.28 -15.53 -7.42
N ARG A 83 9.96 -15.15 -6.18
CA ARG A 83 8.63 -14.66 -5.79
C ARG A 83 8.24 -13.38 -6.53
N GLN A 84 9.16 -12.41 -6.66
CA GLN A 84 8.91 -11.19 -7.43
C GLN A 84 8.67 -11.47 -8.92
N LEU A 85 9.39 -12.42 -9.52
CA LEU A 85 9.18 -12.81 -10.92
C LEU A 85 7.82 -13.47 -11.14
N ARG A 86 7.36 -14.34 -10.22
CA ARG A 86 6.01 -14.93 -10.27
C ARG A 86 4.91 -13.86 -10.19
N LEU A 87 5.03 -12.90 -9.29
CA LEU A 87 4.09 -11.78 -9.18
C LEU A 87 4.06 -10.94 -10.46
N LYS A 88 5.23 -10.57 -11.01
CA LYS A 88 5.31 -9.86 -12.29
C LYS A 88 4.75 -10.67 -13.47
N GLY A 89 4.91 -11.99 -13.45
CA GLY A 89 4.37 -12.92 -14.45
C GLY A 89 2.85 -13.01 -14.39
N SER A 90 2.25 -13.11 -13.20
CA SER A 90 0.79 -13.18 -13.01
C SER A 90 0.04 -11.91 -13.42
N LEU A 91 0.70 -10.74 -13.33
CA LEU A 91 0.11 -9.44 -13.68
C LEU A 91 0.19 -9.11 -15.19
N ARG A 92 1.02 -9.83 -15.96
CA ARG A 92 1.17 -9.60 -17.41
C ARG A 92 -0.02 -10.12 -18.26
N PRO A 93 -0.59 -11.32 -18.03
CA PRO A 93 -1.72 -11.78 -18.83
C PRO A 93 -3.00 -10.97 -18.55
N LEU A 94 -3.24 -10.56 -17.29
CA LEU A 94 -4.39 -9.70 -16.97
C LEU A 94 -4.33 -8.32 -17.63
N ARG A 95 -3.14 -7.75 -17.85
CA ARG A 95 -2.99 -6.44 -18.49
C ARG A 95 -3.22 -6.46 -20.01
N LYS A 96 -3.09 -7.63 -20.65
CA LYS A 96 -3.26 -7.77 -22.11
C LYS A 96 -4.67 -8.20 -22.52
N GLN A 97 -5.45 -8.77 -21.59
CA GLN A 97 -6.80 -9.29 -21.90
C GLN A 97 -7.93 -8.28 -21.67
N VAL A 98 -7.67 -7.15 -21.00
CA VAL A 98 -8.72 -6.18 -20.68
C VAL A 98 -8.66 -5.00 -21.65
N ASN A 99 -9.22 -5.20 -22.84
CA ASN A 99 -9.63 -4.13 -23.75
C ASN A 99 -10.80 -3.34 -23.13
N THR A 100 -10.53 -2.58 -22.06
CA THR A 100 -11.48 -1.61 -21.50
C THR A 100 -10.96 -0.21 -21.80
N PRO A 101 -11.81 0.70 -22.33
CA PRO A 101 -11.41 2.05 -22.72
C PRO A 101 -10.93 2.91 -21.53
N HIS A 102 -11.22 2.49 -20.30
CA HIS A 102 -10.69 3.07 -19.08
C HIS A 102 -10.20 1.96 -18.15
N PRO A 103 -8.87 1.68 -18.07
CA PRO A 103 -8.36 0.77 -17.07
C PRO A 103 -8.72 1.31 -15.68
N VAL A 104 -9.22 0.43 -14.82
CA VAL A 104 -9.54 0.79 -13.42
C VAL A 104 -8.36 1.56 -12.82
N PRO A 105 -8.58 2.75 -12.24
CA PRO A 105 -7.51 3.57 -11.70
C PRO A 105 -6.70 2.77 -10.69
N ASN A 106 -5.38 2.93 -10.71
CA ASN A 106 -4.54 2.32 -9.68
C ASN A 106 -4.74 3.07 -8.36
N PHE A 107 -5.73 2.64 -7.57
CA PHE A 107 -6.07 3.23 -6.28
C PHE A 107 -4.89 3.28 -5.32
N SER A 108 -3.99 2.29 -5.35
CA SER A 108 -2.78 2.29 -4.53
C SER A 108 -1.82 3.43 -4.90
N ALA A 109 -1.69 3.73 -6.19
CA ALA A 109 -0.86 4.83 -6.67
C ALA A 109 -1.48 6.20 -6.34
N LEU A 110 -2.80 6.31 -6.45
CA LEU A 110 -3.54 7.50 -6.04
C LEU A 110 -3.44 7.75 -4.53
N HIS A 111 -3.58 6.71 -3.70
CA HIS A 111 -3.42 6.82 -2.25
C HIS A 111 -2.02 7.29 -1.86
N ARG A 112 -0.97 6.69 -2.45
CA ARG A 112 0.42 7.11 -2.23
C ARG A 112 0.66 8.57 -2.62
N ARG A 113 0.09 9.02 -3.75
CA ARG A 113 0.17 10.42 -4.18
C ARG A 113 -0.54 11.35 -3.21
N TRP A 114 -1.72 10.97 -2.73
CA TRP A 114 -2.48 11.74 -1.75
C TRP A 114 -1.74 11.87 -0.42
N GLU A 115 -1.17 10.77 0.06
CA GLU A 115 -0.37 10.72 1.29
C GLU A 115 0.87 11.63 1.19
N GLN A 116 1.61 11.56 0.07
CA GLN A 116 2.73 12.47 -0.20
C GLN A 116 2.30 13.94 -0.19
N ARG A 117 1.17 14.26 -0.83
CA ARG A 117 0.64 15.62 -0.89
C ARG A 117 0.20 16.12 0.50
N ASN A 118 -0.35 15.24 1.33
CA ASN A 118 -0.74 15.57 2.70
C ASN A 118 0.46 15.75 3.61
N ARG A 119 1.48 14.89 3.49
CA ARG A 119 2.75 15.06 4.21
C ARG A 119 3.41 16.40 3.87
N LEU A 120 3.45 16.78 2.59
CA LEU A 120 3.95 18.09 2.18
C LEU A 120 3.10 19.25 2.70
N ARG A 121 1.77 19.09 2.76
CA ARG A 121 0.87 20.10 3.35
C ARG A 121 1.10 20.29 4.85
N GLN A 122 1.25 19.20 5.59
CA GLN A 122 1.54 19.25 7.03
C GLN A 122 2.90 19.91 7.32
N LEU A 123 3.91 19.64 6.50
CA LEU A 123 5.20 20.32 6.59
C LEU A 123 5.09 21.82 6.26
N ARG A 124 4.29 22.18 5.26
CA ARG A 124 4.06 23.59 4.87
C ARG A 124 3.20 24.35 5.87
N SER A 125 2.25 23.71 6.56
CA SER A 125 1.44 24.36 7.60
C SER A 125 2.27 24.70 8.83
N ALA A 126 3.28 23.88 9.17
CA ALA A 126 4.23 24.19 10.24
C ALA A 126 5.22 25.32 9.88
N GLN A 127 5.37 25.63 8.58
CA GLN A 127 6.25 26.67 8.06
C GLN A 127 5.53 27.98 7.71
N GLN A 128 4.23 28.13 8.01
CA GLN A 128 3.57 29.44 7.95
C GLN A 128 3.98 30.29 9.17
N VAL A 129 5.27 30.62 9.26
CA VAL A 129 5.70 31.76 10.04
C VAL A 129 5.27 33.00 9.25
N THR A 130 4.43 33.82 9.86
CA THR A 130 4.02 35.11 9.29
C THR A 130 5.26 35.98 9.20
N GLU A 131 5.88 36.07 8.02
CA GLU A 131 7.01 36.96 7.82
C GLU A 131 6.52 38.42 7.94
N PRO A 132 7.25 39.30 8.65
CA PRO A 132 6.89 40.70 8.72
C PRO A 132 6.91 41.32 7.31
N ILE A 133 5.91 42.16 7.03
CA ILE A 133 5.79 42.85 5.74
C ILE A 133 6.92 43.88 5.66
N THR A 134 7.99 43.52 4.96
CA THR A 134 9.09 44.42 4.63
C THR A 134 8.87 45.00 3.24
N PRO A 135 9.41 46.19 2.92
CA PRO A 135 9.24 46.79 1.59
C PRO A 135 9.73 45.86 0.46
N ARG A 136 10.74 45.03 0.74
CA ARG A 136 11.25 44.02 -0.20
C ARG A 136 10.26 42.87 -0.43
N THR A 137 9.58 42.37 0.61
CA THR A 137 8.54 41.34 0.46
C THR A 137 7.31 41.91 -0.25
N LEU A 138 6.99 43.19 -0.04
CA LEU A 138 5.91 43.91 -0.74
C LEU A 138 6.19 44.02 -2.25
N LEU A 139 7.40 44.41 -2.65
CA LEU A 139 7.83 44.42 -4.06
C LEU A 139 7.79 43.02 -4.68
N SER A 140 8.20 41.99 -3.93
CA SER A 140 8.16 40.60 -4.40
C SER A 140 6.72 40.10 -4.62
N SER A 141 5.80 40.47 -3.71
CA SER A 141 4.37 40.15 -3.78
C SER A 141 3.72 40.84 -4.98
N GLN A 142 4.05 42.11 -5.23
CA GLN A 142 3.57 42.86 -6.37
C GLN A 142 4.02 42.22 -7.70
N ARG A 143 5.31 41.89 -7.85
CA ARG A 143 5.82 41.16 -9.03
C ARG A 143 5.13 39.81 -9.23
N PHE A 144 4.79 39.12 -8.14
CA PHE A 144 4.08 37.84 -8.21
C PHE A 144 2.63 38.03 -8.66
N ARG A 145 1.94 39.07 -8.17
CA ARG A 145 0.59 39.45 -8.61
C ARG A 145 0.57 39.81 -10.09
N GLU A 146 1.54 40.61 -10.55
CA GLU A 146 1.69 40.98 -11.96
C GLU A 146 1.89 39.74 -12.85
N LYS A 147 2.81 38.83 -12.46
CA LYS A 147 2.99 37.56 -13.17
C LYS A 147 1.72 36.70 -13.21
N TRP A 148 0.97 36.66 -12.12
CA TRP A 148 -0.30 35.93 -12.06
C TRP A 148 -1.36 36.57 -12.97
N ALA A 149 -1.48 37.89 -12.97
CA ALA A 149 -2.37 38.62 -13.86
C ALA A 149 -2.03 38.38 -15.33
N SER A 150 -0.74 38.42 -15.71
CA SER A 150 -0.30 38.10 -17.07
C SER A 150 -0.61 36.65 -17.46
N LYS A 151 -0.45 35.68 -16.54
CA LYS A 151 -0.84 34.28 -16.79
C LYS A 151 -2.34 34.11 -16.99
N GLN A 152 -3.16 34.82 -16.21
CA GLN A 152 -4.62 34.81 -16.37
C GLN A 152 -5.04 35.37 -17.74
N ILE A 153 -4.43 36.48 -18.16
CA ILE A 153 -4.67 37.05 -19.50
C ILE A 153 -4.23 36.08 -20.60
N HIS A 154 -3.08 35.43 -20.45
CA HIS A 154 -2.61 34.42 -21.39
C HIS A 154 -3.55 33.20 -21.47
N TRP A 155 -4.03 32.69 -20.34
CA TRP A 155 -5.01 31.60 -20.31
C TRP A 155 -6.32 31.99 -20.97
N LYS A 156 -6.83 33.20 -20.71
CA LYS A 156 -8.03 33.72 -21.39
C LYS A 156 -7.81 33.82 -22.90
N ARG A 157 -6.65 34.33 -23.34
CA ARG A 157 -6.30 34.38 -24.78
C ARG A 157 -6.20 32.99 -25.40
N GLN A 158 -5.65 32.01 -24.69
CA GLN A 158 -5.62 30.63 -25.16
C GLN A 158 -7.02 30.01 -25.24
N GLU A 159 -7.87 30.26 -24.25
CA GLU A 159 -9.28 29.81 -24.25
C GLU A 159 -10.07 30.46 -25.40
N GLU A 160 -9.88 31.76 -25.64
CA GLU A 160 -10.43 32.48 -26.79
C GLU A 160 -9.89 31.93 -28.12
N GLN A 161 -8.59 31.60 -28.20
CA GLN A 161 -8.00 30.96 -29.37
C GLN A 161 -8.55 29.55 -29.61
N GLU A 162 -8.71 28.73 -28.58
CA GLU A 162 -9.34 27.40 -28.67
C GLU A 162 -10.82 27.49 -29.07
N LEU A 163 -11.54 28.54 -28.65
CA LEU A 163 -12.88 28.85 -29.12
C LEU A 163 -12.90 29.23 -30.61
N THR A 164 -11.92 30.02 -31.08
CA THR A 164 -11.77 30.36 -32.52
C THR A 164 -11.25 29.21 -33.38
N HIS A 165 -10.54 28.24 -32.79
CA HIS A 165 -10.08 27.01 -33.44
C HIS A 165 -11.07 25.84 -33.31
N ARG A 166 -12.33 26.10 -32.92
CA ARG A 166 -13.38 25.15 -33.22
C ARG A 166 -13.45 25.03 -34.74
N PRO A 167 -13.34 23.82 -35.34
CA PRO A 167 -13.69 23.67 -36.74
C PRO A 167 -15.11 24.23 -36.88
N ASN A 168 -15.31 25.14 -37.84
CA ASN A 168 -16.62 25.63 -38.21
C ASN A 168 -17.48 24.46 -38.73
N LEU A 169 -17.96 23.61 -37.83
CA LEU A 169 -18.89 22.52 -38.10
C LEU A 169 -20.30 23.06 -38.37
N CYS A 170 -20.48 24.38 -38.26
CA CYS A 170 -21.71 25.07 -38.60
C CYS A 170 -21.38 26.33 -39.40
N SER A 171 -21.17 26.21 -40.71
CA SER A 171 -21.33 27.39 -41.57
C SER A 171 -21.69 27.10 -43.03
N LYS A 172 -21.30 25.96 -43.64
CA LYS A 172 -21.61 25.75 -45.08
C LYS A 172 -22.06 24.35 -45.51
N PHE A 173 -22.38 23.47 -44.57
CA PHE A 173 -23.00 22.18 -44.89
C PHE A 173 -24.30 22.06 -44.12
N PHE A 174 -25.38 22.45 -44.78
CA PHE A 174 -26.71 21.96 -44.46
C PHE A 174 -26.63 20.43 -44.42
N ASP A 175 -26.65 19.88 -43.22
CA ASP A 175 -26.59 18.45 -42.94
C ASP A 175 -27.67 17.71 -43.74
N PRO A 176 -27.31 16.91 -44.78
CA PRO A 176 -28.30 16.25 -45.66
C PRO A 176 -29.26 15.34 -44.89
N TRP A 177 -28.81 14.83 -43.75
CA TRP A 177 -29.56 13.96 -42.83
C TRP A 177 -30.72 14.67 -42.12
N ARG A 178 -30.68 16.01 -42.05
CA ARG A 178 -31.78 16.84 -41.52
C ARG A 178 -32.75 17.30 -42.61
N LYS A 179 -32.50 16.95 -43.88
CA LYS A 179 -33.41 17.19 -45.00
C LYS A 179 -34.32 15.97 -45.19
N ARG A 180 -35.54 16.20 -45.69
CA ARG A 180 -36.42 15.12 -46.17
C ARG A 180 -35.68 14.35 -47.28
N PRO A 181 -35.70 13.00 -47.31
CA PRO A 181 -36.66 12.08 -46.70
C PRO A 181 -36.28 11.49 -45.33
N PHE A 182 -35.16 11.88 -44.72
CA PHE A 182 -34.59 11.17 -43.56
C PHE A 182 -35.13 11.61 -42.20
N VAL A 183 -36.00 12.62 -42.16
CA VAL A 183 -36.70 13.05 -40.93
C VAL A 183 -38.06 12.36 -40.87
N PRO A 184 -38.28 11.41 -39.95
CA PRO A 184 -39.54 10.69 -39.87
C PRO A 184 -40.69 11.66 -39.58
N ARG A 185 -41.76 11.59 -40.39
CA ARG A 185 -43.02 12.29 -40.10
C ARG A 185 -43.70 11.54 -38.96
N ILE A 186 -43.65 12.11 -37.76
CA ILE A 186 -44.39 11.60 -36.61
C ILE A 186 -45.87 11.96 -36.84
N THR A 187 -46.66 11.02 -37.35
CA THR A 187 -48.09 11.22 -37.63
C THR A 187 -48.97 11.07 -36.39
N SER A 188 -48.46 10.42 -35.34
CA SER A 188 -49.15 10.31 -34.05
C SER A 188 -48.16 10.40 -32.89
N THR A 189 -48.51 11.18 -31.87
CA THR A 189 -47.78 11.32 -30.60
C THR A 189 -48.05 10.16 -29.63
N ILE A 190 -48.92 9.22 -30.01
CA ILE A 190 -49.33 8.11 -29.18
C ILE A 190 -48.31 6.99 -29.33
N VAL A 191 -47.32 6.98 -28.45
CA VAL A 191 -46.35 5.89 -28.32
C VAL A 191 -47.08 4.66 -27.78
N GLN A 192 -47.34 3.67 -28.62
CA GLN A 192 -47.82 2.37 -28.14
C GLN A 192 -46.71 1.68 -27.35
N THR A 193 -46.86 1.65 -26.03
CA THR A 193 -45.94 0.93 -25.15
C THR A 193 -46.18 -0.58 -25.35
N LYS A 194 -45.45 -1.19 -26.27
CA LYS A 194 -45.37 -2.65 -26.33
C LYS A 194 -44.62 -3.13 -25.09
N PRO A 195 -45.20 -4.02 -24.25
CA PRO A 195 -44.48 -4.55 -23.12
C PRO A 195 -43.27 -5.32 -23.64
N PHE A 196 -42.09 -4.90 -23.21
CA PHE A 196 -40.87 -5.63 -23.49
C PHE A 196 -40.99 -7.02 -22.83
N LYS A 197 -40.65 -8.08 -23.57
CA LYS A 197 -40.57 -9.42 -22.97
C LYS A 197 -39.24 -9.52 -22.22
N LEU A 198 -39.16 -9.05 -20.96
CA LEU A 198 -37.92 -9.24 -20.18
C LEU A 198 -37.72 -10.71 -19.88
N ARG A 199 -36.58 -11.23 -20.32
CA ARG A 199 -36.02 -12.50 -19.86
C ARG A 199 -35.31 -12.31 -18.51
N SER A 200 -35.93 -11.62 -17.56
CA SER A 200 -35.34 -11.36 -16.24
C SER A 200 -35.15 -12.65 -15.45
N VAL A 201 -36.14 -13.55 -15.48
CA VAL A 201 -36.10 -14.85 -14.81
C VAL A 201 -35.00 -15.74 -15.40
N GLU A 202 -34.97 -15.88 -16.74
CA GLU A 202 -33.91 -16.64 -17.45
C GLU A 202 -32.51 -16.09 -17.14
N ARG A 203 -32.34 -14.76 -17.14
CA ARG A 203 -31.06 -14.11 -16.77
C ARG A 203 -30.67 -14.39 -15.33
N GLY A 204 -31.62 -14.41 -14.39
CA GLY A 204 -31.37 -14.77 -12.99
C GLY A 204 -30.84 -16.20 -12.85
N VAL A 205 -31.45 -17.16 -13.57
CA VAL A 205 -30.99 -18.56 -13.59
C VAL A 205 -29.59 -18.68 -14.19
N LEU A 206 -29.34 -18.03 -15.33
CA LEU A 206 -28.01 -18.02 -15.96
C LEU A 206 -26.96 -17.39 -15.05
N ARG A 207 -27.30 -16.30 -14.35
CA ARG A 207 -26.38 -15.65 -13.42
C ARG A 207 -26.03 -16.57 -12.26
N LYS A 208 -27.02 -17.22 -11.66
CA LYS A 208 -26.79 -18.20 -10.57
C LYS A 208 -25.86 -19.33 -11.01
N LYS A 209 -26.03 -19.87 -12.23
CA LYS A 209 -25.13 -20.89 -12.80
C LYS A 209 -23.71 -20.36 -12.99
N PHE A 210 -23.56 -19.14 -13.49
CA PHE A 210 -22.25 -18.49 -13.66
C PHE A 210 -21.54 -18.27 -12.33
N ASP A 211 -22.26 -17.77 -11.33
CA ASP A 211 -21.69 -17.52 -10.00
C ASP A 211 -21.25 -18.84 -9.33
N MET A 212 -22.03 -19.91 -9.46
CA MET A 212 -21.62 -21.25 -9.00
C MET A 212 -20.36 -21.75 -9.69
N TRP A 213 -20.26 -21.58 -11.02
CA TRP A 213 -19.08 -21.96 -11.78
C TRP A 213 -17.83 -21.16 -11.35
N GLN A 214 -17.96 -19.85 -11.18
CA GLN A 214 -16.89 -18.97 -10.67
C GLN A 214 -16.42 -19.39 -9.28
N MET A 215 -17.34 -19.65 -8.36
CA MET A 215 -17.01 -20.14 -7.02
C MET A 215 -16.24 -21.46 -7.06
N GLY A 216 -16.63 -22.39 -7.95
CA GLY A 216 -15.91 -23.65 -8.14
C GLY A 216 -14.49 -23.47 -8.66
N GLU A 217 -14.30 -22.57 -9.64
CA GLU A 217 -12.98 -22.26 -10.18
C GLU A 217 -12.08 -21.61 -9.13
N GLN A 218 -12.63 -20.68 -8.34
CA GLN A 218 -11.91 -20.02 -7.25
C GLN A 218 -11.51 -21.02 -6.16
N ASN A 219 -12.42 -21.89 -5.72
CA ASN A 219 -12.13 -22.94 -4.75
C ASN A 219 -11.01 -23.87 -5.22
N SER A 220 -11.00 -24.27 -6.50
CA SER A 220 -9.91 -25.08 -7.07
C SER A 220 -8.56 -24.35 -6.99
N ARG A 221 -8.52 -23.05 -7.29
CA ARG A 221 -7.29 -22.25 -7.19
C ARG A 221 -6.81 -22.15 -5.75
N GLU A 222 -7.71 -21.92 -4.80
CA GLU A 222 -7.39 -21.86 -3.37
C GLU A 222 -6.86 -23.21 -2.84
N GLN A 223 -7.42 -24.33 -3.30
CA GLN A 223 -6.92 -25.67 -2.97
C GLN A 223 -5.49 -25.91 -3.51
N LEU A 224 -5.19 -25.45 -4.73
CA LEU A 224 -3.84 -25.54 -5.29
C LEU A 224 -2.85 -24.68 -4.51
N GLU A 225 -3.22 -23.44 -4.19
CA GLU A 225 -2.37 -22.51 -3.44
C GLU A 225 -2.09 -22.97 -2.00
N THR A 226 -3.10 -23.54 -1.31
CA THR A 226 -2.95 -24.13 0.02
C THR A 226 -2.05 -25.36 -0.02
N GLY A 227 -2.20 -26.22 -1.03
CA GLY A 227 -1.31 -27.37 -1.26
C GLY A 227 0.14 -26.95 -1.50
N GLU A 228 0.37 -25.93 -2.35
CA GLU A 228 1.71 -25.38 -2.58
C GLU A 228 2.31 -24.77 -1.31
N SER A 229 1.53 -24.01 -0.55
CA SER A 229 1.99 -23.37 0.68
C SER A 229 2.37 -24.40 1.74
N THR A 230 1.56 -25.46 1.88
CA THR A 230 1.84 -26.59 2.77
C THR A 230 3.15 -27.29 2.38
N ARG A 231 3.35 -27.56 1.08
CA ARG A 231 4.62 -28.15 0.58
C ARG A 231 5.82 -27.27 0.88
N ARG A 232 5.69 -25.94 0.67
CA ARG A 232 6.76 -24.98 0.97
C ARG A 232 7.11 -24.99 2.47
N TRP A 233 6.10 -24.90 3.33
CA TRP A 233 6.28 -24.91 4.78
C TRP A 233 6.96 -26.21 5.26
N GLN A 234 6.54 -27.36 4.74
CA GLN A 234 7.18 -28.64 5.07
C GLN A 234 8.65 -28.70 4.62
N ASN A 235 8.98 -28.17 3.45
CA ASN A 235 10.35 -28.13 2.96
C ASN A 235 11.22 -27.18 3.81
N GLU A 236 10.72 -25.99 4.11
CA GLU A 236 11.40 -25.03 5.00
C GLU A 236 11.67 -25.64 6.38
N TYR A 237 10.68 -26.35 6.95
CA TYR A 237 10.84 -27.06 8.21
C TYR A 237 11.92 -28.16 8.14
N ARG A 238 11.96 -28.93 7.04
CA ARG A 238 12.99 -29.97 6.82
C ARG A 238 14.39 -29.36 6.72
N GLU A 239 14.55 -28.26 5.98
CA GLU A 239 15.84 -27.58 5.87
C GLU A 239 16.28 -26.98 7.21
N ALA A 240 15.37 -26.34 7.95
CA ALA A 240 15.65 -25.85 9.30
C ALA A 240 16.12 -26.99 10.23
N ARG A 241 15.48 -28.17 10.16
CA ARG A 241 15.88 -29.35 10.94
C ARG A 241 17.26 -29.88 10.59
N LYS A 242 17.65 -29.85 9.30
CA LYS A 242 18.99 -30.26 8.86
C LYS A 242 20.08 -29.33 9.41
N LEU A 243 19.77 -28.04 9.59
CA LEU A 243 20.70 -27.04 10.12
C LEU A 243 20.85 -27.12 11.65
N THR A 244 19.84 -27.59 12.36
CA THR A 244 19.91 -27.75 13.82
C THR A 244 20.74 -28.97 14.23
N GLN A 245 21.82 -28.75 15.00
CA GLN A 245 22.64 -29.83 15.57
C GLN A 245 21.96 -30.53 16.76
N PHE A 246 20.85 -29.98 17.25
CA PHE A 246 20.07 -30.56 18.34
C PHE A 246 19.34 -31.82 17.87
N LYS A 247 19.97 -32.97 18.05
CA LYS A 247 19.26 -34.26 18.04
C LYS A 247 18.50 -34.34 19.35
N ALA A 248 17.17 -34.30 19.29
CA ALA A 248 16.35 -34.63 20.45
C ALA A 248 16.81 -35.99 20.96
N ARG A 249 17.14 -36.07 22.26
CA ARG A 249 17.43 -37.37 22.89
C ARG A 249 16.26 -38.30 22.57
N PRO A 250 16.52 -39.55 22.17
CA PRO A 250 15.44 -40.50 21.93
C PRO A 250 14.52 -40.50 23.14
N ASN A 251 13.20 -40.54 22.88
CA ASN A 251 12.21 -40.52 23.93
C ASN A 251 12.58 -41.63 24.96
N PRO A 252 12.91 -41.27 26.22
CA PRO A 252 13.42 -42.22 27.20
C PRO A 252 12.38 -43.31 27.57
N TRP A 253 11.10 -43.10 27.24
CA TRP A 253 10.03 -44.08 27.46
C TRP A 253 9.73 -44.93 26.22
N LYS A 254 10.32 -44.64 25.05
CA LYS A 254 10.25 -45.56 23.91
C LYS A 254 11.25 -46.68 24.14
N ARG A 255 10.78 -47.75 24.77
CA ARG A 255 11.51 -49.01 24.95
C ARG A 255 12.04 -49.48 23.59
N THR A 256 13.34 -49.34 23.36
CA THR A 256 14.04 -50.14 22.35
C THR A 256 13.96 -51.59 22.80
N LYS A 257 13.62 -52.49 21.88
CA LYS A 257 13.30 -53.91 22.11
C LYS A 257 14.21 -54.54 23.18
N ALA A 258 13.60 -55.34 24.07
CA ALA A 258 14.31 -56.13 25.07
C ALA A 258 15.41 -56.97 24.39
N PRO A 259 16.58 -57.17 25.02
CA PRO A 259 17.58 -58.08 24.49
C PRO A 259 16.94 -59.46 24.35
N ALA A 260 17.04 -60.05 23.15
CA ALA A 260 16.65 -61.44 22.93
C ALA A 260 17.61 -62.33 23.74
N ASN A 261 17.03 -63.18 24.59
CA ASN A 261 17.73 -64.27 25.26
C ASN A 261 18.11 -65.36 24.26
#